data_AF-A0AAV3YCF9-F1
#
_entry.id   AF-A0AAV3YCF9-F1
#
_cell.length_a   1.000
_cell.length_b   1.000
_cell.length_c   1.000
_cell.angle_alpha   90.00
_cell.angle_beta   90.00
_cell.angle_gamma   90.00
#
_symmetry.space_group_name_H-M   'P 1'
#
loop_
_entity.id
_entity.type
_entity.pdbx_description
1 polymer ?
#
loop_
_entity_poly.entity_id
_entity_poly.type
_entity_poly.pdbx_seq_one_letter_code
_entity_poly.pdbx_strand_id
1 'polypeptide(L)'
;MKDTRRGAETLELASEGLLAINKCELQGKFKIWGLGSTTAKWWSKTEGKEKRDMIIDEIRNKEDSTRVQKVVQQPQQGQWTNWDTAIQRSLTWNDIWHMAPLRIRFLIRSVYDLLPSNANLVRWGRTTLHAHSAKVGKLHSMY
;
A
#
# COMPACT_ATOMS: atom_id res chain seq x y z
N MET A 1 24.74 24.12 13.18
CA MET A 1 23.51 24.19 13.99
C MET A 1 22.98 22.78 14.17
N LYS A 2 22.87 22.28 15.41
CA LYS A 2 22.34 20.93 15.67
C LYS A 2 20.81 21.02 15.55
N ASP A 3 20.24 20.14 14.75
CA ASP A 3 18.80 20.10 14.48
C ASP A 3 18.07 19.49 15.68
N THR A 4 17.74 20.34 16.66
CA THR A 4 17.12 19.94 17.94
C THR A 4 15.68 19.47 17.77
N ARG A 5 15.01 19.83 16.66
CA ARG A 5 13.61 19.46 16.39
C ARG A 5 13.47 17.98 16.05
N ARG A 6 14.34 17.46 15.16
CA ARG A 6 14.38 16.02 14.86
C ARG A 6 14.65 15.17 16.11
N GLY A 7 15.49 15.66 17.02
CA GLY A 7 15.77 14.96 18.29
C GLY A 7 14.53 14.83 19.18
N ALA A 8 13.73 15.89 19.28
CA ALA A 8 12.48 15.89 20.05
C ALA A 8 11.43 14.96 19.42
N GLU A 9 11.25 15.03 18.10
CA GLU A 9 10.32 14.15 17.36
C GLU A 9 10.69 12.67 17.50
N THR A 10 11.99 12.33 17.45
CA THR A 10 12.44 10.94 17.66
C THR A 10 12.20 10.44 19.09
N LEU A 11 12.26 11.33 20.08
CA LEU A 11 12.00 10.99 21.48
C LEU A 11 10.50 10.75 21.73
N GLU A 12 9.65 11.61 21.18
CA GLU A 12 8.19 11.42 21.26
C GLU A 12 7.78 10.11 20.57
N LEU A 13 8.24 9.86 19.35
CA LEU A 13 7.92 8.66 18.60
C LEU A 13 8.42 7.37 19.28
N ALA A 14 9.58 7.43 19.94
CA ALA A 14 10.08 6.33 20.76
C ALA A 14 9.20 6.09 22.00
N SER A 15 8.73 7.16 22.64
CA SER A 15 7.84 7.09 23.81
C SER A 15 6.48 6.49 23.46
N GLU A 16 5.89 6.90 22.33
CA GLU A 16 4.64 6.36 21.82
C GLU A 16 4.76 4.88 21.43
N GLY A 17 5.88 4.51 20.79
CA GLY A 17 6.19 3.12 20.48
C GLY A 17 6.25 2.23 21.72
N LEU A 18 6.88 2.72 22.81
CA LEU A 18 6.93 2.00 24.08
C LEU A 18 5.55 1.85 24.73
N LEU A 19 4.71 2.89 24.67
CA LEU A 19 3.34 2.84 25.18
C LEU A 19 2.49 1.83 24.39
N ALA A 20 2.61 1.80 23.06
CA ALA A 20 1.91 0.85 22.21
C ALA A 20 2.33 -0.60 22.50
N ILE A 21 3.63 -0.85 22.70
CA ILE A 21 4.17 -2.15 23.11
C ILE A 21 3.63 -2.57 24.49
N ASN A 22 3.48 -1.63 25.41
CA ASN A 22 2.93 -1.92 26.74
C ASN A 22 1.44 -2.24 26.73
N LYS A 23 0.67 -1.63 25.81
CA LYS A 23 -0.76 -1.89 25.65
C LYS A 23 -1.07 -3.29 25.09
N CYS A 24 -0.13 -3.93 24.38
CA CYS A 24 -0.28 -5.33 24.02
C CYS A 24 -0.08 -6.22 25.26
N GLU A 25 -1.12 -6.95 25.66
CA GLU A 25 -1.16 -7.93 26.77
C GLU A 25 -0.26 -9.17 26.57
N LEU A 26 0.72 -9.09 25.67
CA LEU A 26 1.64 -10.17 25.35
C LEU A 26 2.81 -10.21 26.34
N GLN A 27 3.26 -11.41 26.70
CA GLN A 27 4.36 -11.61 27.64
C GLN A 27 5.71 -11.23 26.99
N GLY A 28 6.36 -10.17 27.50
CA GLY A 28 7.75 -9.77 27.24
C GLY A 28 8.27 -10.07 25.83
N LYS A 29 9.01 -11.18 25.69
CA LYS A 29 9.63 -11.63 24.43
C LYS A 29 8.66 -11.73 23.25
N PHE A 30 7.37 -12.03 23.47
CA PHE A 30 6.38 -12.16 22.41
C PHE A 30 5.85 -10.81 21.90
N LYS A 31 6.04 -9.71 22.64
CA LYS A 31 5.68 -8.36 22.19
C LYS A 31 6.47 -7.96 20.93
N ILE A 32 7.75 -8.31 20.88
CA ILE A 32 8.66 -7.98 19.76
C ILE A 32 8.33 -8.81 18.51
N TRP A 33 7.84 -10.04 18.69
CA TRP A 33 7.53 -10.93 17.58
C TRP A 33 6.17 -10.63 16.93
N GLY A 34 5.21 -10.08 17.68
CA GLY A 34 3.89 -9.70 17.15
C GLY A 34 3.89 -8.48 16.22
N LEU A 35 4.95 -7.66 16.27
CA LEU A 35 5.10 -6.42 15.49
C LEU A 35 5.97 -6.57 14.23
N GLY A 36 6.51 -7.77 13.98
CA GLY A 36 7.55 -7.99 12.98
C GLY A 36 8.88 -7.44 13.49
N SER A 37 9.81 -8.34 13.83
CA SER A 37 11.16 -7.96 14.24
C SER A 37 11.94 -7.45 13.03
N THR A 38 11.77 -6.18 12.70
CA THR A 38 12.68 -5.50 11.77
C THR A 38 13.83 -4.99 12.60
N THR A 39 14.98 -5.67 12.58
CA THR A 39 16.20 -5.12 13.15
C THR A 39 16.47 -3.78 12.48
N ALA A 40 16.38 -2.69 13.24
CA ALA A 40 16.58 -1.35 12.72
C ALA A 40 17.98 -1.26 12.10
N LYS A 41 18.04 -1.12 10.77
CA LYS A 41 19.29 -0.99 10.01
C LYS A 41 19.68 0.48 9.97
N TRP A 42 20.87 0.78 10.47
CA TRP A 42 21.40 2.13 10.51
C TRP A 42 22.25 2.40 9.28
N TRP A 43 21.96 3.49 8.55
CA TRP A 43 22.71 3.89 7.35
C TRP A 43 24.23 3.97 7.57
N SER A 44 24.65 4.44 8.75
CA SER A 44 26.07 4.56 9.12
C SER A 44 26.76 3.22 9.35
N LYS A 45 26.01 2.15 9.65
CA LYS A 45 26.54 0.81 9.96
C LYS A 45 26.37 -0.19 8.82
N THR A 46 25.80 0.23 7.69
CA THR A 46 25.56 -0.63 6.53
C THR A 46 26.61 -0.39 5.46
N GLU A 47 26.98 -1.43 4.71
CA GLU A 47 27.98 -1.35 3.65
C GLU A 47 27.53 -2.05 2.36
N GLY A 48 28.07 -1.59 1.24
CA GLY A 48 27.92 -2.24 -0.07
C GLY A 48 26.46 -2.46 -0.49
N LYS A 49 26.06 -3.74 -0.54
CA LYS A 49 24.72 -4.17 -0.97
C LYS A 49 23.62 -3.62 -0.06
N GLU A 50 23.83 -3.62 1.25
CA GLU A 50 22.81 -3.21 2.20
C GLU A 50 22.44 -1.73 2.08
N LYS A 51 23.42 -0.87 1.77
CA LYS A 51 23.16 0.54 1.47
C LYS A 51 22.32 0.70 0.20
N ARG A 52 22.59 -0.10 -0.84
CA ARG A 52 21.79 -0.07 -2.07
C ARG A 52 20.36 -0.52 -1.79
N ASP A 53 20.19 -1.60 -1.02
CA ASP A 53 18.88 -2.11 -0.62
C ASP A 53 18.11 -1.04 0.18
N MET A 54 18.75 -0.38 1.16
CA MET A 54 18.13 0.74 1.90
C MET A 54 17.72 1.91 1.00
N ILE A 55 18.53 2.27 0.00
CA ILE A 55 18.15 3.31 -0.97
C ILE A 55 16.94 2.86 -1.80
N ILE A 56 16.94 1.62 -2.28
CA ILE A 56 15.85 1.06 -3.09
C ILE A 56 14.56 1.05 -2.28
N ASP A 57 14.60 0.60 -1.04
CA ASP A 57 13.43 0.57 -0.16
C ASP A 57 12.93 1.98 0.15
N GLU A 58 13.82 2.94 0.37
CA GLU A 58 13.44 4.35 0.56
C GLU A 58 12.76 4.94 -0.70
N ILE A 59 13.28 4.63 -1.90
CA ILE A 59 12.67 5.05 -3.16
C ILE A 59 11.29 4.41 -3.34
N ARG A 60 11.18 3.09 -3.08
CA ARG A 60 9.90 2.36 -3.13
C ARG A 60 8.89 2.97 -2.17
N ASN A 61 9.28 3.26 -0.93
CA ASN A 61 8.40 3.86 0.07
C ASN A 61 7.90 5.24 -0.39
N LYS A 62 8.76 6.06 -1.00
CA LYS A 62 8.35 7.36 -1.57
C LYS A 62 7.37 7.21 -2.72
N GLU A 63 7.64 6.28 -3.64
CA GLU A 63 6.74 5.98 -4.74
C GLU A 63 5.39 5.47 -4.25
N ASP A 64 5.39 4.52 -3.30
CA ASP A 64 4.18 3.95 -2.72
C ASP A 64 3.39 5.00 -1.95
N SER A 65 4.05 5.88 -1.20
CA SER A 65 3.39 7.02 -0.55
C SER A 65 2.69 7.92 -1.57
N THR A 66 3.33 8.19 -2.70
CA THR A 66 2.75 8.99 -3.80
C THR A 66 1.56 8.26 -4.45
N ARG A 67 1.67 6.94 -4.66
CA ARG A 67 0.58 6.10 -5.17
C ARG A 67 -0.61 6.12 -4.20
N VAL A 68 -0.38 5.94 -2.91
CA VAL A 68 -1.41 5.98 -1.87
C VAL A 68 -2.09 7.34 -1.82
N GLN A 69 -1.32 8.44 -1.80
CA GLN A 69 -1.88 9.80 -1.84
C GLN A 69 -2.78 10.01 -3.06
N LYS A 70 -2.35 9.56 -4.24
CA LYS A 70 -3.14 9.65 -5.46
C LYS A 70 -4.44 8.85 -5.37
N VAL A 71 -4.39 7.66 -4.78
CA VAL A 71 -5.57 6.80 -4.62
C VAL A 71 -6.54 7.38 -3.61
N VAL A 72 -6.07 7.89 -2.46
CA VAL A 72 -6.93 8.53 -1.44
C VAL A 72 -7.71 9.71 -2.03
N GLN A 73 -7.13 10.43 -2.99
CA GLN A 73 -7.80 11.51 -3.71
C GLN A 73 -8.84 11.03 -4.75
N GLN A 74 -8.96 9.73 -5.01
CA GLN A 74 -9.93 9.16 -5.94
C GLN A 74 -11.16 8.64 -5.19
N PRO A 75 -12.29 9.38 -5.15
CA PRO A 75 -13.43 9.04 -4.31
C PRO A 75 -14.14 7.74 -4.70
N GLN A 76 -13.98 7.23 -5.93
CA GLN A 76 -14.58 5.96 -6.37
C GLN A 76 -13.57 4.81 -6.41
N GLN A 77 -12.37 5.06 -6.95
CA GLN A 77 -11.33 4.05 -7.12
C GLN A 77 -10.47 3.85 -5.87
N GLY A 78 -10.41 4.84 -4.98
CA GLY A 78 -9.73 4.78 -3.69
C GLY A 78 -10.64 4.34 -2.55
N GLN A 79 -11.86 3.88 -2.80
CA GLN A 79 -12.72 3.36 -1.73
C GLN A 79 -12.09 2.18 -0.99
N TRP A 80 -11.11 1.50 -1.59
CA TRP A 80 -10.33 0.46 -0.91
C TRP A 80 -9.42 0.99 0.21
N THR A 81 -9.11 2.29 0.27
CA THR A 81 -8.31 2.88 1.35
C THR A 81 -9.14 3.20 2.60
N ASN A 82 -10.47 3.23 2.50
CA ASN A 82 -11.38 3.64 3.58
C ASN A 82 -12.09 2.43 4.21
N TRP A 83 -11.35 1.36 4.49
CA TRP A 83 -11.89 0.11 5.03
C TRP A 83 -11.96 0.08 6.56
N ASP A 84 -11.85 1.23 7.22
CA ASP A 84 -11.84 1.33 8.69
C ASP A 84 -13.11 0.75 9.35
N THR A 85 -14.23 0.77 8.63
CA THR A 85 -15.51 0.16 9.08
C THR A 85 -15.76 -1.22 8.47
N ALA A 86 -14.90 -1.71 7.59
CA ALA A 86 -15.08 -2.99 6.93
C ALA A 86 -14.77 -4.12 7.92
N ILE A 87 -15.75 -5.00 8.16
CA ILE A 87 -15.56 -6.17 9.00
C ILE A 87 -14.60 -7.11 8.28
N GLN A 88 -13.37 -7.23 8.79
CA GLN A 88 -12.39 -8.17 8.29
C GLN A 88 -12.91 -9.59 8.56
N ARG A 89 -13.36 -10.28 7.51
CA ARG A 89 -13.81 -11.67 7.59
C ARG A 89 -12.73 -12.59 7.05
N SER A 90 -12.10 -13.34 7.95
CA SER A 90 -11.27 -14.48 7.56
C SER A 90 -12.19 -15.60 7.06
N LEU A 91 -12.07 -15.97 5.79
CA LEU A 91 -12.73 -17.15 5.23
C LEU A 91 -11.79 -18.33 5.34
N THR A 92 -12.21 -19.37 6.06
CA THR A 92 -11.48 -20.64 6.06
C THR A 92 -11.79 -21.43 4.79
N TRP A 93 -10.93 -22.39 4.45
CA TRP A 93 -11.18 -23.28 3.32
C TRP A 93 -12.51 -24.04 3.47
N ASN A 94 -12.84 -24.43 4.70
CA ASN A 94 -14.10 -25.09 5.02
C ASN A 94 -15.32 -24.19 4.75
N ASP A 95 -15.23 -22.90 5.10
CA ASP A 95 -16.30 -21.94 4.81
C ASP A 95 -16.55 -21.80 3.32
N ILE A 96 -15.49 -21.81 2.50
CA ILE A 96 -15.58 -21.71 1.04
C ILE A 96 -16.28 -22.95 0.46
N TRP A 97 -15.93 -24.15 0.91
CA TRP A 97 -16.56 -25.39 0.43
C TRP A 97 -18.05 -25.47 0.74
N HIS A 98 -18.49 -24.91 1.86
CA HIS A 98 -19.89 -24.92 2.27
C HIS A 98 -20.66 -23.66 1.87
N MET A 99 -20.03 -22.68 1.21
CA MET A 99 -20.72 -21.51 0.72
C MET A 99 -21.56 -21.80 -0.53
N ALA A 100 -22.73 -21.19 -0.61
CA ALA A 100 -23.54 -21.20 -1.82
C ALA A 100 -22.72 -20.67 -3.02
N PRO A 101 -22.77 -21.32 -4.20
CA PRO A 101 -21.97 -20.92 -5.36
C PRO A 101 -22.16 -19.45 -5.78
N LEU A 102 -23.39 -18.93 -5.66
CA LEU A 102 -23.70 -17.54 -5.96
C LEU A 102 -23.01 -16.55 -5.01
N ARG A 103 -22.85 -16.93 -3.74
CA ARG A 103 -22.16 -16.11 -2.73
C ARG A 103 -20.67 -16.02 -3.01
N ILE A 104 -20.04 -17.13 -3.37
CA ILE A 104 -18.62 -17.17 -3.79
C ILE A 104 -18.43 -16.30 -5.04
N ARG A 105 -19.29 -16.50 -6.03
CA ARG A 105 -19.27 -15.74 -7.28
C ARG A 105 -19.45 -14.24 -7.06
N PHE A 106 -20.33 -13.84 -6.15
CA PHE A 106 -20.50 -12.45 -5.74
C PHE A 106 -19.24 -11.90 -5.07
N LEU A 107 -18.68 -12.61 -4.08
CA LEU A 107 -17.48 -12.16 -3.36
C LEU A 107 -16.30 -11.96 -4.31
N ILE A 108 -16.04 -12.92 -5.21
CA ILE A 108 -14.99 -12.80 -6.21
C ILE A 108 -15.25 -11.57 -7.08
N ARG A 109 -16.43 -11.44 -7.71
CA ARG A 109 -16.71 -10.29 -8.58
C ARG A 109 -16.67 -8.95 -7.85
N SER A 110 -17.08 -8.90 -6.59
CA SER A 110 -17.04 -7.66 -5.81
C SER A 110 -15.62 -7.13 -5.62
N VAL A 111 -14.61 -7.99 -5.65
CA VAL A 111 -13.19 -7.58 -5.59
C VAL A 111 -12.66 -7.27 -7.00
N TYR A 112 -12.93 -8.13 -7.98
CA TYR A 112 -12.38 -7.99 -9.33
C TYR A 112 -13.00 -6.86 -10.15
N ASP A 113 -14.31 -6.60 -10.00
CA ASP A 113 -15.00 -5.52 -10.71
C ASP A 113 -14.65 -4.13 -10.17
N LEU A 114 -13.92 -4.04 -9.04
CA LEU A 114 -13.43 -2.79 -8.44
C LEU A 114 -11.96 -2.46 -8.76
N LEU A 115 -11.22 -3.42 -9.34
CA LEU A 115 -9.82 -3.20 -9.71
C LEU A 115 -9.72 -2.42 -11.03
N PRO A 116 -8.77 -1.48 -11.18
CA PRO A 116 -8.54 -0.76 -12.43
C PRO A 116 -7.85 -1.66 -13.48
N SER A 117 -8.59 -2.66 -13.97
CA SER A 117 -8.21 -3.47 -15.14
C SER A 117 -8.63 -2.74 -16.42
N ASN A 118 -7.98 -3.01 -17.56
CA ASN A 118 -8.36 -2.40 -18.85
C ASN A 118 -9.85 -2.58 -19.17
N ALA A 119 -10.41 -3.76 -18.88
CA ALA A 119 -11.84 -4.03 -19.08
C ALA A 119 -12.72 -3.18 -18.17
N ASN A 120 -12.36 -3.02 -16.89
CA ASN A 120 -13.10 -2.18 -15.96
C ASN A 120 -12.94 -0.69 -16.27
N LEU A 121 -11.76 -0.25 -16.71
CA LEU A 121 -11.54 1.13 -17.13
C LEU A 121 -12.39 1.49 -18.36
N VAL A 122 -12.55 0.57 -19.32
CA VAL A 122 -13.50 0.74 -20.44
C VAL A 122 -14.95 0.76 -19.92
N ARG A 123 -15.32 -0.18 -19.04
CA ARG A 123 -16.66 -0.25 -18.43
C ARG A 123 -17.03 1.01 -17.63
N TRP A 124 -16.06 1.63 -16.98
CA TRP A 124 -16.22 2.87 -16.20
C TRP A 124 -16.08 4.14 -17.05
N GLY A 125 -15.88 4.02 -18.36
CA GLY A 125 -15.70 5.17 -19.26
C GLY A 125 -14.39 5.94 -19.03
N ARG A 126 -13.38 5.32 -18.40
CA ARG A 126 -12.08 5.92 -18.08
C ARG A 126 -10.98 5.61 -19.10
N THR A 127 -11.25 4.75 -20.09
CA THR A 127 -10.37 4.56 -21.24
C THR A 127 -11.10 4.91 -22.52
N THR A 128 -10.61 5.91 -23.25
CA THR A 128 -10.86 6.00 -24.69
C THR A 128 -9.99 4.94 -25.37
N LEU A 129 -10.58 4.01 -26.14
CA LEU A 129 -9.86 3.09 -27.04
C LEU A 129 -9.07 3.79 -28.17
N HIS A 130 -8.68 5.06 -27.98
CA HIS A 130 -7.96 5.90 -28.93
C HIS A 130 -6.55 6.30 -28.47
N ALA A 131 -6.04 5.74 -27.37
CA ALA A 131 -4.68 6.06 -26.89
C ALA A 131 -3.53 5.35 -27.65
N HIS A 132 -3.81 4.73 -28.81
CA HIS A 132 -2.79 4.14 -29.68
C HIS A 132 -2.66 4.78 -31.08
N SER A 133 -3.36 5.88 -31.38
CA SER A 133 -3.21 6.56 -32.68
C SER A 133 -2.63 8.00 -32.61
N ALA A 134 -2.42 8.57 -31.43
CA ALA A 134 -2.02 9.98 -31.31
C ALA A 134 -0.51 10.24 -31.11
N LYS A 135 0.37 9.44 -31.73
CA LYS A 135 1.82 9.75 -31.79
C LYS A 135 2.50 9.50 -33.14
N VAL A 136 1.74 9.36 -34.24
CA VAL A 136 2.31 9.31 -35.60
C VAL A 136 1.47 10.21 -36.51
N GLY A 137 1.74 11.52 -36.51
CA GLY A 137 0.96 12.46 -37.33
C GLY A 137 1.32 13.94 -37.22
N LYS A 138 2.53 14.29 -36.74
CA LYS A 138 3.03 15.68 -36.76
C LYS A 138 4.48 15.75 -37.24
N LEU A 139 4.77 15.11 -38.37
CA LEU A 139 5.99 15.36 -39.15
C LEU A 139 5.68 15.04 -40.61
N HIS A 140 4.98 15.95 -41.29
CA HIS A 140 5.08 16.22 -42.75
C HIS A 140 4.00 17.24 -43.14
N SER A 141 4.35 18.52 -43.03
CA SER A 141 3.80 19.61 -43.85
C SER A 141 4.72 20.82 -43.68
N MET A 142 5.93 20.67 -44.21
CA MET A 142 6.77 21.75 -44.69
C MET A 142 7.46 21.18 -45.94
N TYR A 143 7.43 21.98 -47.01
CA TYR A 143 7.64 21.65 -48.44
C TYR A 143 6.38 21.15 -49.15
#